data_AF-A0A6G1X0D1-F1
#
_entry.id   AF-A0A6G1X0D1-F1
#
_cell.length_a   1.000
_cell.length_b   1.000
_cell.length_c   1.000
_cell.angle_alpha   90.00
_cell.angle_beta   90.00
_cell.angle_gamma   90.00
#
_symmetry.space_group_name_H-M   'P 1'
#
loop_
_entity.id
_entity.type
_entity.pdbx_description
1 polymer ?
#
loop_
_entity_poly.entity_id
_entity_poly.type
_entity_poly.pdbx_seq_one_letter_code
_entity_poly.pdbx_strand_id
1 'polypeptide(L)' 'MGKNMYRSGIIAERKVMNRLKKRGFKNIRRSKGSRGPADIYAVKKGKKYYVQVKSGK' A
#
# COMPACT_ATOMS: atom_id res chain seq x y z
N MET A 1 1.76 -14.21 -20.59
CA MET A 1 1.73 -14.18 -19.10
C MET A 1 1.90 -12.75 -18.61
N GLY A 2 1.16 -12.28 -17.59
CA GLY A 2 1.54 -11.07 -16.82
C GLY A 2 0.48 -9.99 -16.52
N LYS A 3 -0.68 -9.95 -17.19
CA LYS A 3 -1.63 -8.81 -17.04
C LYS A 3 -2.46 -8.83 -15.75
N ASN A 4 -2.73 -10.01 -15.18
CA ASN A 4 -3.65 -10.16 -14.04
C ASN A 4 -3.00 -9.90 -12.67
N MET A 5 -1.75 -10.31 -12.46
CA MET A 5 -1.07 -10.14 -11.17
C MET A 5 -0.84 -8.65 -10.84
N TYR A 6 -0.40 -7.84 -11.81
CA TYR A 6 -0.18 -6.41 -11.61
C TYR A 6 -1.49 -5.66 -11.26
N ARG A 7 -2.59 -5.99 -11.94
CA ARG A 7 -3.91 -5.42 -11.62
C ARG A 7 -4.40 -5.83 -10.24
N SER A 8 -4.21 -7.10 -9.87
CA SER A 8 -4.61 -7.60 -8.55
C SER A 8 -3.82 -6.95 -7.41
N GLY A 9 -2.52 -6.73 -7.60
CA GLY A 9 -1.66 -6.02 -6.65
C GLY A 9 -2.14 -4.58 -6.43
N ILE A 10 -2.44 -3.85 -7.52
CA ILE A 10 -2.97 -2.49 -7.43
C ILE A 10 -4.30 -2.43 -6.67
N ILE A 11 -5.20 -3.41 -6.88
CA ILE A 11 -6.47 -3.47 -6.16
C ILE A 11 -6.23 -3.71 -4.66
N ALA A 12 -5.33 -4.63 -4.32
CA ALA A 12 -4.96 -4.92 -2.93
C ALA A 12 -4.35 -3.68 -2.24
N GLU A 13 -3.40 -3.01 -2.88
CA GLU A 13 -2.81 -1.76 -2.39
C GLU A 13 -3.88 -0.69 -2.14
N ARG A 14 -4.79 -0.47 -3.09
CA ARG A 14 -5.88 0.51 -2.93
C ARG A 14 -6.77 0.18 -1.74
N LYS A 15 -7.11 -1.09 -1.52
CA LYS A 15 -7.89 -1.53 -0.35
C LYS A 15 -7.15 -1.22 0.96
N VAL A 16 -5.85 -1.50 1.01
CA VAL A 16 -5.01 -1.21 2.18
C VAL A 16 -4.91 0.30 2.44
N MET A 17 -4.66 1.10 1.40
CA MET A 17 -4.64 2.57 1.51
C MET A 17 -5.96 3.13 2.06
N ASN A 18 -7.10 2.65 1.56
CA ASN A 18 -8.41 3.07 2.04
C ASN A 18 -8.61 2.70 3.52
N ARG A 19 -8.17 1.50 3.93
CA ARG A 19 -8.23 1.07 5.33
C ARG A 19 -7.33 1.92 6.22
N LEU A 20 -6.13 2.29 5.76
CA LEU A 20 -5.23 3.20 6.47
C LEU A 20 -5.86 4.59 6.62
N LYS A 21 -6.46 5.13 5.55
CA LYS A 21 -7.18 6.42 5.60
C LYS A 21 -8.32 6.40 6.62
N LYS A 22 -9.16 5.36 6.61
CA LYS A 22 -10.26 5.17 7.59
C LYS A 22 -9.75 5.07 9.03
N ARG A 23 -8.55 4.52 9.23
CA ARG A 23 -7.90 4.41 10.56
C ARG A 23 -7.15 5.69 10.99
N GLY A 24 -7.29 6.79 10.25
CA GLY A 24 -6.70 8.09 10.56
C GLY A 24 -5.21 8.23 10.22
N PHE A 25 -4.68 7.40 9.33
CA PHE A 25 -3.33 7.60 8.80
C PHE A 25 -3.32 8.76 7.79
N LYS A 26 -2.23 9.50 7.79
CA LYS A 26 -1.96 10.67 6.94
C LYS A 26 -0.74 10.41 6.05
N ASN A 27 -0.53 11.26 5.03
CA ASN A 27 0.59 11.16 4.09
C ASN A 27 0.75 9.76 3.47
N ILE A 28 -0.35 9.15 3.04
CA ILE A 28 -0.38 7.79 2.49
C ILE A 28 0.12 7.83 1.04
N ARG A 29 1.29 7.25 0.78
CA ARG A 29 1.94 7.26 -0.53
C ARG A 29 2.27 5.84 -0.98
N ARG A 30 2.07 5.55 -2.26
CA ARG A 30 2.53 4.30 -2.87
C ARG A 30 3.96 4.46 -3.38
N SER A 31 4.73 3.39 -3.28
CA SER A 31 6.03 3.28 -3.94
C SER A 31 5.82 3.13 -5.45
N LYS A 32 6.38 4.04 -6.25
CA LYS A 32 6.25 3.96 -7.71
C LYS A 32 6.98 2.70 -8.21
N GLY A 33 6.22 1.77 -8.78
CA GLY A 33 6.73 0.54 -9.40
C GLY A 33 7.32 -0.48 -8.42
N SER A 34 6.94 -0.42 -7.13
CA SER A 34 7.46 -1.30 -6.07
C SER A 34 9.00 -1.36 -6.00
N ARG A 35 9.70 -0.30 -6.44
CA ARG A 35 11.17 -0.20 -6.41
C ARG A 35 11.73 0.28 -5.05
N GLY A 36 10.84 0.53 -4.10
CA GLY A 36 11.18 0.98 -2.75
C GLY A 36 11.01 -0.15 -1.74
N PRO A 37 11.52 0.01 -0.50
CA PRO A 37 11.52 -1.03 0.53
C PRO A 37 10.13 -1.48 1.00
N ALA A 38 9.07 -0.75 0.64
CA ALA A 38 7.69 -1.09 0.96
C ALA A 38 6.74 -0.58 -0.13
N ASP A 39 5.52 -1.13 -0.18
CA ASP A 39 4.50 -0.73 -1.16
C ASP A 39 3.80 0.58 -0.77
N ILE A 40 3.53 0.77 0.53
CA ILE A 40 2.84 1.96 1.07
C ILE A 40 3.61 2.57 2.23
N TYR A 41 3.77 3.89 2.20
CA TYR A 41 4.26 4.72 3.29
C TYR A 41 3.08 5.45 3.93
N ALA A 42 2.99 5.49 5.25
CA ALA A 42 1.92 6.19 5.96
C ALA A 42 2.41 6.76 7.30
N VAL A 43 1.73 7.79 7.81
CA VAL A 43 2.04 8.43 9.10
C VAL A 43 0.83 8.41 10.01
N LYS A 44 1.01 8.07 11.28
CA LYS A 44 -0.04 8.18 12.31
C LYS A 44 0.57 8.59 13.64
N LYS A 45 0.01 9.64 14.26
CA LYS A 45 0.48 10.19 15.55
C LYS A 45 2.01 10.43 15.56
N GLY A 46 2.53 11.07 14.51
CA GLY A 46 3.97 11.36 14.36
C GLY A 46 4.87 10.17 13.99
N LYS A 47 4.36 8.94 14.01
CA LYS A 47 5.13 7.73 13.64
C LYS A 47 4.97 7.39 12.16
N LYS A 48 6.09 7.06 11.51
CA LYS A 48 6.13 6.57 10.11
C LYS A 48 5.95 5.05 10.10
N TYR A 49 5.17 4.57 9.13
CA TYR A 49 4.88 3.16 8.91
C TYR A 49 5.20 2.80 7.46
N TYR A 50 5.84 1.65 7.28
CA TYR A 50 6.21 1.05 6.01
C TYR A 50 5.40 -0.23 5.89
N VAL A 51 4.52 -0.29 4.88
CA VAL A 51 3.54 -1.37 4.74
C VAL A 51 3.82 -2.10 3.43
N GLN A 52 4.21 -3.37 3.54
CA GLN A 52 4.25 -4.29 2.43
C GLN A 52 2.89 -4.97 2.29
N VAL A 53 2.31 -4.92 1.10
CA VAL A 53 1.01 -5.49 0.81
C VAL A 53 1.21 -6.88 0.23
N LYS A 54 0.65 -7.89 0.90
CA LYS A 54 0.57 -9.25 0.38
C LYS A 54 -0.87 -9.54 -0.02
N SER A 55 -1.06 -10.10 -1.21
CA SER A 55 -2.34 -10.64 -1.65
C SER A 55 -2.21 -12.14 -1.85
N GLY A 56 -2.79 -12.92 -0.95
CA GLY A 56 -2.95 -14.37 -1.07
C GLY A 56 -4.36 -14.76 -1.51
N LYS A 57 -4.53 -16.03 -1.87
CA LYS A 57 -5.84 -16.68 -1.95
C LYS A 57 -6.26 -17.11 -0.54
#